data_AF-A0A5P9NHU0-F1
#
_entry.id   AF-A0A5P9NHU0-F1
#
_cell.length_a   1.000
_cell.length_b   1.000
_cell.length_c   1.000
_cell.angle_alpha   90.00
_cell.angle_beta   90.00
_cell.angle_gamma   90.00
#
_symmetry.space_group_name_H-M   'P 1'
#
loop_
_entity.id
_entity.type
_entity.pdbx_description
1 polymer ?
#
loop_
_entity_poly.entity_id
_entity_poly.type
_entity_poly.pdbx_seq_one_letter_code
_entity_poly.pdbx_strand_id
1 'polypeptide(L)'
;MESDTTRTQQSEPAFSRPFAGKPKHYFWVSVAVSSYLSVGIYLFYALVRYYFAGDADVFTWQVFRYALLFWLLYTVFSYRGMMKYDGAYADPDEWVEKEVTVKLLEPKEHRRFG
;
A
#
# COMPACT_ATOMS: atom_id res chain seq x y z
N MET A 1 -37.76 -1.86 -32.79
CA MET A 1 -36.95 -1.02 -33.69
C MET A 1 -37.11 0.40 -33.17
N GLU A 2 -36.12 1.10 -32.64
CA GLU A 2 -34.67 0.91 -32.61
C GLU A 2 -34.18 1.66 -31.37
N SER A 3 -33.34 1.02 -30.55
CA SER A 3 -32.70 1.59 -29.39
C SER A 3 -31.35 2.15 -29.82
N ASP A 4 -31.24 3.47 -30.03
CA ASP A 4 -29.95 4.10 -30.31
C ASP A 4 -29.28 4.54 -29.01
N THR A 5 -28.42 3.63 -28.55
CA THR A 5 -27.39 3.73 -27.53
C THR A 5 -26.67 5.07 -27.51
N THR A 6 -26.85 5.80 -26.41
CA THR A 6 -25.95 6.86 -25.94
C THR A 6 -24.55 6.26 -25.77
N ARG A 7 -23.69 6.45 -26.76
CA ARG A 7 -22.27 6.07 -26.71
C ARG A 7 -21.57 7.02 -25.75
N THR A 8 -21.50 6.64 -24.47
CA THR A 8 -20.71 7.35 -23.47
C THR A 8 -19.25 7.30 -23.94
N GLN A 9 -18.74 8.41 -24.49
CA GLN A 9 -17.32 8.56 -24.73
C GLN A 9 -16.62 8.52 -23.37
N GLN A 10 -16.02 7.37 -23.05
CA GLN A 10 -15.02 7.29 -21.99
C GLN A 10 -13.88 8.23 -22.36
N SER A 11 -13.85 9.38 -21.70
CA SER A 11 -12.71 10.27 -21.69
C SER A 11 -11.53 9.50 -21.11
N GLU A 12 -10.53 9.18 -21.94
CA GLU A 12 -9.23 8.73 -21.45
C GLU A 12 -8.72 9.77 -20.44
N PRO A 13 -8.30 9.36 -19.23
CA PRO A 13 -7.74 10.30 -18.27
C PRO A 13 -6.42 10.84 -18.85
N ALA A 14 -6.45 12.10 -19.29
CA ALA A 14 -5.35 12.86 -19.91
C ALA A 14 -4.07 12.98 -19.04
N PHE A 15 -4.07 12.39 -17.84
CA PHE A 15 -2.96 12.39 -16.87
C PHE A 15 -2.59 10.99 -16.38
N SER A 16 -2.86 9.94 -17.14
CA SER A 16 -2.31 8.61 -16.85
C SER A 16 -0.91 8.49 -17.47
N ARG A 17 0.15 8.90 -16.75
CA ARG A 17 1.48 8.40 -17.10
C ARG A 17 1.43 6.87 -16.95
N PRO A 18 1.88 6.08 -17.95
CA PRO A 18 1.96 4.65 -17.78
C PRO A 18 2.81 4.37 -16.55
N PHE A 19 2.23 3.69 -15.57
CA PHE A 19 2.91 3.31 -14.35
C PHE A 19 3.95 2.24 -14.70
N ALA A 20 5.16 2.68 -15.04
CA ALA A 20 6.28 1.81 -15.37
C ALA A 20 7.05 1.44 -14.10
N GLY A 21 6.43 0.59 -13.27
CA GLY A 21 7.05 0.03 -12.06
C GLY A 21 8.28 -0.82 -12.39
N LYS A 22 9.48 -0.22 -12.35
CA LYS A 22 10.72 -0.99 -12.49
C LYS A 22 11.07 -1.64 -11.14
N PRO A 23 11.48 -2.92 -11.09
CA PRO A 23 11.85 -3.61 -9.84
C PRO A 23 12.88 -2.83 -8.99
N LYS A 24 13.81 -2.13 -9.66
CA LYS A 24 14.80 -1.27 -9.01
C LYS A 24 14.17 -0.11 -8.22
N HIS A 25 13.07 0.47 -8.71
CA HIS A 25 12.40 1.56 -8.02
C HIS A 25 11.73 1.06 -6.73
N TYR A 26 11.04 -0.09 -6.79
CA TYR A 26 10.46 -0.71 -5.59
C TYR A 26 11.50 -1.03 -4.52
N PHE A 27 12.68 -1.49 -4.93
CA PHE A 27 13.77 -1.73 -3.99
C PHE A 27 14.26 -0.44 -3.30
N TRP A 28 14.45 0.64 -4.05
CA TRP A 28 14.87 1.91 -3.45
C TRP A 28 13.79 2.51 -2.55
N VAL A 29 12.52 2.38 -2.94
CA VAL A 29 11.40 2.80 -2.09
C VAL A 29 11.34 1.95 -0.82
N SER A 30 11.49 0.63 -0.92
CA SER A 30 11.47 -0.24 0.27
C SER A 30 12.63 0.10 1.21
N VAL A 31 13.83 0.35 0.69
CA VAL A 31 14.99 0.80 1.48
C VAL A 31 14.71 2.13 2.17
N ALA A 32 14.15 3.11 1.44
CA ALA A 32 13.87 4.44 1.99
C ALA A 32 12.82 4.38 3.10
N VAL A 33 11.70 3.69 2.86
CA VAL A 33 10.62 3.52 3.83
C VAL A 33 11.11 2.74 5.06
N SER A 34 11.85 1.64 4.84
CA SER A 34 12.39 0.83 5.93
C SER A 34 13.37 1.62 6.78
N SER A 35 14.23 2.42 6.16
CA SER A 35 15.18 3.29 6.85
C SER A 35 14.46 4.35 7.68
N TYR A 36 13.50 5.05 7.07
CA TYR A 36 12.70 6.05 7.77
C TYR A 36 11.99 5.45 8.99
N LEU A 37 11.32 4.31 8.81
CA LEU A 37 10.56 3.69 9.89
C LEU A 37 11.49 3.13 10.98
N SER A 38 12.53 2.39 10.61
CA SER A 38 13.42 1.72 11.58
C SER A 38 14.25 2.73 12.36
N VAL A 39 14.84 3.71 11.68
CA VAL A 39 15.61 4.77 12.34
C VAL A 39 14.68 5.66 13.16
N GLY A 40 13.51 6.03 12.63
CA GLY A 40 12.53 6.84 13.35
C GLY A 40 12.07 6.18 14.65
N ILE A 41 11.67 4.91 14.59
CA ILE A 41 11.24 4.14 15.78
C ILE A 41 12.40 3.97 16.75
N TYR A 42 13.61 3.63 16.27
CA TYR A 42 14.78 3.45 17.12
C TYR A 42 15.14 4.74 17.85
N LEU A 43 15.23 5.87 17.14
CA LEU A 43 15.56 7.16 17.74
C LEU A 43 14.48 7.62 18.72
N PHE A 44 13.20 7.44 18.39
CA PHE A 44 12.11 7.76 19.29
C PHE A 44 12.19 6.94 20.59
N TYR A 45 12.37 5.63 20.47
CA TYR A 45 12.55 4.73 21.62
C TYR A 45 13.78 5.11 22.45
N ALA A 46 14.92 5.38 21.80
CA ALA A 46 16.16 5.78 22.46
C ALA A 46 15.99 7.12 23.19
N LEU A 47 15.33 8.09 22.58
CA LEU A 47 15.05 9.39 23.19
C LEU A 47 14.17 9.24 24.44
N VAL A 48 13.12 8.43 24.35
CA VAL A 48 12.23 8.16 25.50
C VAL A 48 13.00 7.47 26.62
N ARG A 49 13.75 6.41 26.32
CA ARG A 49 14.53 5.66 27.33
C ARG A 49 15.61 6.51 27.98
N TYR A 50 16.37 7.25 27.17
CA TYR A 50 17.44 8.09 27.68
C TYR A 50 16.91 9.23 28.53
N TYR A 51 15.87 9.94 28.06
CA TYR A 51 15.36 11.12 28.76
C TYR A 51 14.53 10.77 30.00
N PHE A 52 13.66 9.74 29.93
CA PHE A 52 12.76 9.41 31.04
C PHE A 52 13.31 8.36 32.00
N ALA A 53 14.11 7.40 31.52
CA ALA A 53 14.65 6.32 32.35
C ALA A 53 16.13 6.52 32.71
N GLY A 54 16.81 7.52 32.12
CA GLY A 54 18.25 7.73 32.31
C GLY A 54 19.10 6.56 31.80
N ASP A 55 18.51 5.68 30.99
CA ASP A 55 19.08 4.40 30.61
C ASP A 55 19.77 4.54 29.25
N ALA A 56 21.10 4.49 29.25
CA ALA A 56 21.93 4.57 28.05
C ALA A 56 22.10 3.21 27.35
N ASP A 57 21.59 2.12 27.93
CA ASP A 57 21.76 0.75 27.43
C ASP A 57 21.07 0.55 26.05
N VAL A 58 20.19 1.47 25.65
CA VAL A 58 19.60 1.56 24.30
C VAL A 58 20.61 1.83 23.19
N PHE A 59 21.79 2.36 23.50
CA PHE A 59 22.87 2.57 22.55
C PHE A 59 23.85 1.40 22.46
N THR A 60 23.55 0.29 23.13
CA THR A 60 24.38 -0.91 23.04
C THR A 60 24.35 -1.53 21.65
N TRP A 61 25.44 -2.20 21.32
CA TRP A 61 25.60 -2.94 20.09
C TRP A 61 24.55 -4.04 19.90
N GLN A 62 24.03 -4.60 20.99
CA GLN A 62 22.97 -5.62 20.93
C GLN A 62 21.66 -5.04 20.37
N VAL A 63 21.23 -3.89 20.88
CA VAL A 63 20.01 -3.22 20.42
C VAL A 63 20.16 -2.77 18.96
N PHE A 64 21.34 -2.26 18.59
CA PHE A 64 21.63 -1.91 17.20
C PHE A 64 21.51 -3.11 16.25
N ARG A 65 22.00 -4.30 16.64
CA ARG A 65 21.84 -5.53 15.84
C ARG A 65 20.38 -5.91 15.63
N TYR A 66 19.54 -5.80 16.66
CA TYR A 66 18.11 -6.07 16.52
C TYR A 66 17.43 -5.07 15.59
N ALA A 67 17.75 -3.79 15.70
CA ALA A 67 17.24 -2.76 14.80
C ALA A 67 17.68 -3.01 13.34
N LEU A 68 18.93 -3.40 13.12
CA LEU A 68 19.45 -3.73 11.79
C LEU A 68 18.76 -4.98 11.20
N LEU A 69 18.56 -6.01 12.02
CA LEU A 69 17.89 -7.24 11.58
C LEU A 69 16.41 -6.96 11.25
N PHE A 70 15.73 -6.16 12.07
CA PHE A 70 14.38 -5.70 11.77
C PHE A 70 14.33 -4.90 10.46
N TRP A 71 15.27 -3.96 10.27
CA TRP A 71 15.38 -3.16 9.05
C TRP A 71 15.54 -4.04 7.80
N LEU A 72 16.42 -5.04 7.86
CA LEU A 72 16.65 -5.99 6.76
C LEU A 72 15.39 -6.79 6.44
N LEU A 73 14.76 -7.38 7.45
CA LEU A 73 13.53 -8.15 7.27
C LEU A 73 12.43 -7.29 6.68
N TYR A 74 12.20 -6.11 7.25
CA TYR A 74 11.15 -5.21 6.79
C TYR A 74 11.39 -4.71 5.36
N THR A 75 12.65 -4.46 4.98
CA THR A 75 13.02 -4.11 3.60
C THR A 75 12.64 -5.21 2.62
N VAL A 76 12.92 -6.48 2.96
CA VAL A 76 12.58 -7.63 2.12
C VAL A 76 11.06 -7.83 2.05
N PHE A 77 10.37 -7.76 3.17
CA PHE A 77 8.91 -7.92 3.21
C PHE A 77 8.18 -6.81 2.44
N SER A 78 8.56 -5.56 2.64
CA SER A 78 7.94 -4.42 1.93
C SER A 78 8.22 -4.46 0.43
N TYR A 79 9.44 -4.81 0.02
CA TYR A 79 9.78 -5.02 -1.39
C TYR A 79 8.90 -6.11 -2.02
N ARG A 80 8.81 -7.29 -1.39
CA ARG A 80 7.99 -8.40 -1.89
C ARG A 80 6.50 -8.05 -1.89
N GLY A 81 6.03 -7.32 -0.88
CA GLY A 81 4.64 -6.83 -0.82
C GLY A 81 4.33 -5.89 -1.98
N MET A 82 5.18 -4.89 -2.21
CA MET A 82 5.03 -3.96 -3.34
C MET A 82 5.03 -4.68 -4.68
N MET A 83 5.93 -5.65 -4.88
CA MET A 83 5.96 -6.48 -6.09
C MET A 83 4.72 -7.36 -6.22
N LYS A 84 4.17 -7.92 -5.12
CA LYS A 84 2.94 -8.74 -5.15
C LYS A 84 1.72 -7.92 -5.57
N TYR A 85 1.61 -6.68 -5.10
CA TYR A 85 0.47 -5.81 -5.41
C TYR A 85 0.63 -5.04 -6.72
N ASP A 86 1.82 -5.04 -7.32
CA ASP A 86 2.01 -4.50 -8.66
C ASP A 86 1.35 -5.45 -9.68
N GLY A 87 0.30 -4.97 -10.35
CA GLY A 87 -0.49 -5.75 -11.30
C GLY A 87 0.32 -6.30 -12.49
N ALA A 88 1.53 -5.76 -12.74
CA ALA A 88 2.45 -6.29 -13.74
C ALA A 88 3.19 -7.58 -13.30
N TYR A 89 3.30 -7.84 -11.99
CA TYR A 89 3.98 -8.99 -11.41
C TYR A 89 3.07 -9.85 -10.52
N ALA A 90 1.82 -9.43 -10.31
CA ALA A 90 0.82 -10.21 -9.63
C ALA A 90 0.42 -11.44 -10.45
N ASP A 91 0.14 -12.54 -9.77
CA ASP A 91 -0.36 -13.75 -10.41
C ASP A 91 -1.76 -13.47 -10.98
N PRO A 92 -1.97 -13.58 -12.31
CA PRO A 92 -3.27 -13.28 -12.92
C PRO A 92 -4.38 -14.20 -12.40
N ASP A 93 -4.05 -15.38 -11.87
CA ASP A 93 -5.02 -16.33 -11.33
C ASP A 93 -5.62 -15.90 -9.96
N GLU A 94 -4.98 -14.98 -9.22
CA GLU A 94 -5.53 -14.45 -7.95
C GLU A 94 -6.55 -13.32 -8.17
N TRP A 95 -6.55 -12.66 -9.33
CA TRP A 95 -7.47 -11.56 -9.65
C TRP A 95 -8.73 -12.08 -10.36
N VAL A 96 -9.48 -12.94 -9.67
CA VAL A 96 -10.80 -13.37 -10.15
C VAL A 96 -11.80 -12.26 -9.86
N GLU A 97 -12.25 -11.56 -10.91
CA GLU A 97 -13.44 -10.72 -10.85
C GLU A 97 -14.63 -11.60 -10.48
N LYS A 98 -15.02 -11.58 -9.20
CA LYS A 98 -16.20 -12.32 -8.75
C LYS A 98 -17.43 -11.56 -9.22
N GLU A 99 -18.03 -12.02 -10.30
CA GLU A 99 -19.38 -11.59 -10.68
C GLU A 99 -20.34 -11.96 -9.54
N VAL A 100 -20.82 -10.94 -8.82
CA VAL A 100 -21.84 -11.10 -7.79
C VAL A 100 -23.14 -10.52 -8.33
N THR A 101 -24.10 -11.39 -8.61
CA THR A 101 -25.47 -10.98 -8.92
C THR A 101 -26.12 -10.42 -7.66
N VAL A 102 -26.10 -9.11 -7.50
CA VAL A 102 -26.83 -8.43 -6.43
C VAL A 102 -28.29 -8.26 -6.84
N LYS A 103 -29.20 -8.57 -5.92
CA LYS A 103 -30.61 -8.24 -6.10
C LYS A 103 -30.75 -6.72 -5.96
N LEU A 104 -30.93 -6.03 -7.08
CA LEU A 104 -31.24 -4.61 -7.08
C LEU A 104 -32.50 -4.41 -6.22
N LEU A 105 -32.41 -3.49 -5.25
CA LEU A 105 -33.57 -3.10 -4.45
C LEU A 105 -34.66 -2.61 -5.40
N GLU A 106 -35.87 -3.16 -5.25
CA GLU A 106 -37.01 -2.74 -6.05
C GLU A 106 -37.20 -1.22 -5.92
N PRO A 107 -37.47 -0.50 -7.03
CA PRO A 107 -37.70 0.93 -6.97
C PRO A 107 -38.88 1.20 -6.05
N LYS A 108 -38.59 1.69 -4.84
CA LYS A 108 -39.63 2.05 -3.88
C LYS A 108 -40.38 3.23 -4.48
N GLU A 109 -41.63 3.03 -4.89
CA GLU A 109 -42.45 4.08 -5.49
C GLU A 109 -42.48 5.30 -4.56
N HIS A 110 -41.81 6.38 -4.97
CA HIS A 110 -41.82 7.61 -4.21
C HIS A 110 -43.19 8.24 -4.42
N ARG A 111 -44.07 8.13 -3.41
CA ARG A 111 -45.35 8.83 -3.40
C ARG A 111 -45.06 10.31 -3.62
N ARG A 112 -45.44 10.85 -4.79
CA ARG A 112 -45.42 12.30 -5.01
C ARG A 112 -46.25 12.91 -3.90
N PHE A 113 -45.60 13.69 -3.04
CA PHE A 113 -46.30 14.53 -2.07
C PHE A 113 -47.21 15.46 -2.88
N GLY A 114 -48.51 15.27 -2.71
CA GLY A 114 -49.54 16.21 -3.14
C GLY A 114 -49.75 17.29 -2.09
#